data_AF-A0A3M2FNQ6-F1
#
_entry.id   AF-A0A3M2FNQ6-F1
#
_cell.length_a   1.000
_cell.length_b   1.000
_cell.length_c   1.000
_cell.angle_alpha   90.00
_cell.angle_beta   90.00
_cell.angle_gamma   90.00
#
_symmetry.space_group_name_H-M   'P 1'
#
loop_
_entity.id
_entity.type
_entity.pdbx_description
1 polymer ?
#
loop_
_entity_poly.entity_id
_entity_poly.type
_entity_poly.pdbx_seq_one_letter_code
_entity_poly.pdbx_strand_id
1 'polypeptide(L)'
;MIQRIQSVYLLLGALCVLALLFMDGLWTSPAAETLSWFGPAVLGSGAVVVLVAVVSIFLYKNRSRQRSVIVALQGITLVFVLVLYAGLYLTGTLASLTASSSVVSLVLILLLPVLAYVCFFLARRGVEKDIALVRSMDRLR
;
A
#
# COMPACT_ATOMS: atom_id res chain seq x y z
N MET A 1 -16.71 15.60 16.09
CA MET A 1 -15.64 14.83 15.42
C MET A 1 -16.29 13.83 14.48
N ILE A 2 -16.64 14.25 13.25
CA ILE A 2 -17.23 13.31 12.30
C ILE A 2 -16.12 12.40 11.78
N GLN A 3 -16.34 11.10 11.97
CA GLN A 3 -15.50 9.98 11.59
C GLN A 3 -14.93 10.18 10.18
N ARG A 4 -13.63 10.47 10.09
CA ARG A 4 -12.95 10.74 8.83
C ARG A 4 -12.77 9.42 8.10
N ILE A 5 -13.57 9.15 7.07
CA ILE A 5 -13.45 7.94 6.24
C ILE A 5 -12.03 7.74 5.67
N GLN A 6 -11.23 8.80 5.58
CA GLN A 6 -9.81 8.78 5.20
C GLN A 6 -8.96 7.87 6.09
N SER A 7 -9.16 7.90 7.42
CA SER A 7 -8.38 7.05 8.33
C SER A 7 -8.72 5.57 8.15
N VAL A 8 -9.97 5.26 7.78
CA VAL A 8 -10.39 3.90 7.44
C VAL A 8 -9.66 3.42 6.20
N TYR A 9 -9.58 4.23 5.14
CA TYR A 9 -8.83 3.87 3.93
C TYR A 9 -7.33 3.73 4.19
N LEU A 10 -6.72 4.59 5.01
CA LEU A 10 -5.32 4.44 5.39
C LEU A 10 -5.07 3.15 6.16
N LEU A 11 -5.95 2.83 7.11
CA LEU A 11 -5.85 1.60 7.90
C LEU A 11 -6.06 0.36 7.03
N LEU A 12 -7.06 0.34 6.15
CA LEU A 12 -7.30 -0.76 5.23
C LEU A 12 -6.11 -0.98 4.29
N GLY A 13 -5.55 0.08 3.71
CA GLY A 13 -4.36 -0.03 2.86
C GLY A 13 -3.14 -0.56 3.62
N ALA A 14 -2.95 -0.12 4.87
CA ALA A 14 -1.90 -0.64 5.74
C ALA A 14 -2.11 -2.14 6.05
N LEU A 15 -3.35 -2.55 6.33
CA LEU A 15 -3.69 -3.96 6.56
C LEU A 15 -3.49 -4.82 5.30
N CYS A 16 -3.77 -4.32 4.10
CA CYS A 16 -3.49 -5.04 2.86
C CYS A 16 -2.00 -5.35 2.72
N VAL A 17 -1.13 -4.36 2.95
CA VAL A 17 0.33 -4.56 2.87
C VAL A 17 0.80 -5.48 3.99
N LEU A 18 0.31 -5.27 5.21
CA LEU A 18 0.65 -6.11 6.35
C LEU A 18 0.24 -7.56 6.13
N ALA A 19 -1.00 -7.82 5.71
CA ALA A 19 -1.51 -9.15 5.40
C ALA A 19 -0.64 -9.86 4.36
N LEU A 20 -0.21 -9.14 3.31
CA LEU A 20 0.70 -9.67 2.30
C LEU A 20 2.05 -10.10 2.90
N LEU A 21 2.63 -9.31 3.80
CA LEU A 21 3.90 -9.66 4.46
C LEU A 21 3.79 -10.91 5.35
N PHE A 22 2.58 -11.28 5.78
CA PHE A 22 2.34 -12.52 6.54
C PHE A 22 1.92 -13.70 5.65
N MET A 23 1.90 -13.56 4.33
CA MET A 23 1.57 -14.68 3.43
C MET A 23 2.78 -15.58 3.21
N ASP A 24 2.69 -16.84 3.65
CA ASP A 24 3.77 -17.84 3.49
C ASP A 24 4.22 -17.99 2.03
N GLY A 25 3.27 -17.95 1.09
CA GLY A 25 3.56 -18.10 -0.35
C GLY A 25 4.47 -17.03 -0.94
N LEU A 26 4.64 -15.88 -0.26
CA LEU A 26 5.61 -14.87 -0.65
C LEU A 26 7.04 -15.29 -0.28
N TRP A 27 7.21 -15.86 0.91
CA TRP A 27 8.51 -16.23 1.48
C TRP A 27 9.02 -17.58 1.02
N THR A 28 8.14 -18.46 0.55
CA THR A 28 8.48 -19.74 -0.10
C THR A 28 8.52 -19.64 -1.63
N SER A 29 8.43 -18.41 -2.16
CA SER A 29 8.49 -18.20 -3.61
C SER A 29 9.92 -18.39 -4.16
N PRO A 30 10.07 -18.79 -5.43
CA PRO A 30 11.38 -18.82 -6.08
C PRO A 30 12.12 -17.48 -6.01
N ALA A 31 11.40 -16.35 -5.98
CA ALA A 31 11.97 -15.02 -5.77
C ALA A 31 12.66 -14.89 -4.41
N ALA A 32 12.03 -15.38 -3.34
CA ALA A 32 12.62 -15.35 -2.00
C ALA A 32 13.82 -16.29 -1.85
N GLU A 33 13.83 -17.43 -2.54
CA GLU A 33 14.92 -18.41 -2.46
C GLU A 33 16.13 -18.02 -3.32
N THR A 34 15.90 -17.49 -4.52
CA THR A 34 16.98 -17.25 -5.51
C THR A 34 17.54 -15.83 -5.47
N LEU A 35 16.72 -14.83 -5.11
CA LEU A 35 17.12 -13.42 -5.11
C LEU A 35 17.39 -12.96 -3.67
N SER A 36 18.66 -12.90 -3.29
CA SER A 36 19.09 -12.49 -1.93
C SER A 36 18.61 -11.10 -1.51
N TRP A 37 18.35 -10.21 -2.48
CA TRP A 37 17.81 -8.87 -2.23
C TRP A 37 16.30 -8.85 -2.03
N PHE A 38 15.56 -9.84 -2.53
CA PHE A 38 14.09 -9.81 -2.59
C PHE A 38 13.47 -9.76 -1.20
N GLY A 39 13.85 -10.69 -0.33
CA GLY A 39 13.29 -10.77 1.03
C GLY A 39 13.49 -9.48 1.83
N PRO A 40 14.73 -8.99 2.00
CA PRO A 40 15.01 -7.74 2.69
C PRO A 40 14.34 -6.52 2.04
N ALA A 41 14.31 -6.45 0.70
CA ALA A 41 13.71 -5.31 0.00
C ALA A 41 12.18 -5.27 0.18
N VAL A 42 11.49 -6.40 0.06
CA VAL A 42 10.04 -6.52 0.24
C VAL A 42 9.65 -6.24 1.69
N LEU A 43 10.37 -6.81 2.67
CA LEU A 43 10.15 -6.52 4.10
C LEU A 43 10.38 -5.04 4.40
N GLY A 44 11.53 -4.49 3.98
CA GLY A 44 11.91 -3.12 4.29
C GLY A 44 10.96 -2.10 3.69
N SER A 45 10.67 -2.21 2.40
CA SER A 45 9.74 -1.29 1.73
C SER A 45 8.30 -1.47 2.21
N GLY A 46 7.84 -2.71 2.43
CA GLY A 46 6.51 -2.99 2.99
C GLY A 46 6.34 -2.43 4.41
N ALA A 47 7.34 -2.59 5.28
CA ALA A 47 7.33 -2.03 6.63
C ALA A 47 7.24 -0.49 6.61
N VAL A 48 7.99 0.16 5.72
CA VAL A 48 7.91 1.62 5.55
C VAL A 48 6.52 2.05 5.11
N VAL A 49 5.88 1.34 4.17
CA VAL A 49 4.50 1.64 3.74
C VAL A 49 3.53 1.55 4.92
N VAL A 50 3.59 0.47 5.71
CA VAL A 50 2.71 0.29 6.88
C VAL A 50 2.94 1.39 7.91
N LEU A 51 4.20 1.67 8.27
CA LEU A 51 4.54 2.70 9.26
C LEU A 51 4.06 4.09 8.83
N VAL A 52 4.34 4.49 7.58
CA VAL A 52 3.93 5.80 7.06
C VAL A 52 2.40 5.90 6.98
N ALA A 53 1.70 4.84 6.60
CA ALA A 53 0.24 4.80 6.59
C ALA A 53 -0.35 5.00 7.99
N VAL A 54 0.19 4.31 9.01
CA VAL A 54 -0.25 4.44 10.41
C VAL A 54 0.06 5.85 10.95
N VAL A 55 1.25 6.38 10.73
CA VAL A 55 1.63 7.75 11.13
C VAL A 55 0.71 8.79 10.47
N SER A 56 0.32 8.57 9.21
CA SER A 56 -0.59 9.46 8.47
C SER A 56 -1.98 9.59 9.10
N ILE A 57 -2.43 8.58 9.86
CA ILE A 57 -3.72 8.63 10.57
C ILE A 57 -3.67 9.69 11.68
N PHE A 58 -2.56 9.80 12.41
CA PHE A 58 -2.38 10.76 13.50
C PHE A 58 -2.14 12.21 13.00
N LEU A 59 -1.84 12.40 11.71
CA LEU A 59 -1.66 13.72 11.10
C LEU A 59 -2.99 14.46 10.80
N TYR A 60 -4.13 13.95 11.26
CA TYR A 60 -5.48 14.49 11.01
C TYR A 60 -5.67 15.97 11.37
N LYS A 61 -4.87 16.50 12.30
CA LYS A 61 -4.91 17.92 12.70
C LYS A 61 -4.46 18.85 11.56
N ASN A 62 -3.43 18.46 10.82
CA ASN A 62 -2.83 19.26 9.76
C ASN A 62 -3.14 18.67 8.38
N ARG A 63 -4.35 18.96 7.85
CA ARG A 63 -4.87 18.40 6.58
C ARG A 63 -3.90 18.56 5.40
N SER A 64 -3.23 19.71 5.31
CA SER A 64 -2.23 19.97 4.25
C SER A 64 -1.02 19.04 4.37
N ARG A 65 -0.46 18.86 5.59
CA ARG A 65 0.64 17.91 5.82
C ARG A 65 0.19 16.48 5.59
N GLN A 66 -1.00 16.11 6.07
CA GLN A 66 -1.58 14.79 5.88
C GLN A 66 -1.67 14.44 4.39
N ARG A 67 -2.16 15.37 3.55
CA ARG A 67 -2.20 15.20 2.09
C ARG A 67 -0.80 14.91 1.51
N SER A 68 0.20 15.72 1.86
CA SER A 68 1.56 15.56 1.33
C SER A 68 2.17 14.21 1.73
N VAL A 69 1.96 13.77 2.98
CA VAL A 69 2.44 12.46 3.44
C VAL A 69 1.73 11.32 2.72
N ILE A 70 0.41 11.42 2.46
CA ILE A 70 -0.31 10.39 1.68
C ILE A 70 0.21 10.32 0.23
N VAL A 71 0.55 11.46 -0.39
CA VAL A 71 1.17 11.46 -1.73
C VAL A 71 2.53 10.75 -1.70
N ALA A 72 3.36 11.01 -0.69
CA ALA A 72 4.63 10.31 -0.52
C ALA A 72 4.41 8.81 -0.28
N LEU A 73 3.43 8.43 0.56
CA LEU A 73 3.01 7.05 0.81
C LEU A 73 2.63 6.32 -0.48
N GLN A 74 1.89 6.96 -1.38
CA GLN A 74 1.57 6.39 -2.69
C GLN A 74 2.82 6.12 -3.53
N GLY A 75 3.78 7.05 -3.53
CA GLY A 75 5.07 6.86 -4.21
C GLY A 75 5.85 5.67 -3.65
N ILE A 76 5.94 5.57 -2.31
CA ILE A 76 6.60 4.43 -1.64
C ILE A 76 5.87 3.11 -1.96
N THR A 77 4.53 3.13 -2.00
CA THR A 77 3.74 1.95 -2.36
C THR A 77 3.99 1.50 -3.80
N LEU A 78 4.21 2.43 -4.74
CA LEU A 78 4.60 2.09 -6.11
C LEU A 78 5.99 1.44 -6.16
N VAL A 79 6.94 1.95 -5.38
CA VAL A 79 8.27 1.32 -5.28
C VAL A 79 8.15 -0.10 -4.70
N PHE A 80 7.33 -0.28 -3.66
CA PHE A 80 7.04 -1.60 -3.09
C PHE A 80 6.44 -2.57 -4.11
N VAL A 81 5.42 -2.13 -4.87
CA VAL A 81 4.83 -2.91 -5.96
C VAL A 81 5.88 -3.29 -7.00
N LEU A 82 6.72 -2.34 -7.40
CA LEU A 82 7.78 -2.57 -8.40
C LEU A 82 8.78 -3.62 -7.92
N VAL A 83 9.27 -3.50 -6.68
CA VAL A 83 10.21 -4.46 -6.08
C VAL A 83 9.60 -5.87 -6.06
N LEU A 84 8.35 -5.99 -5.60
CA LEU A 84 7.64 -7.27 -5.50
C LEU A 84 7.46 -7.90 -6.89
N TYR A 85 6.96 -7.13 -7.85
CA TYR A 85 6.65 -7.64 -9.19
C TYR A 85 7.92 -7.95 -9.98
N ALA A 86 8.96 -7.12 -9.87
CA ALA A 86 10.24 -7.36 -10.51
C ALA A 86 10.87 -8.67 -10.00
N GLY A 87 10.86 -8.91 -8.69
CA GLY A 87 11.37 -10.15 -8.12
C GLY A 87 10.65 -11.39 -8.65
N LEU A 88 9.32 -11.38 -8.60
CA LEU A 88 8.50 -12.50 -9.08
C LEU A 88 8.62 -12.71 -10.61
N TYR A 89 8.85 -11.65 -11.38
CA TYR A 89 9.02 -11.73 -12.84
C TYR A 89 10.38 -12.33 -13.21
N LEU A 90 11.46 -11.88 -12.57
CA LEU A 90 12.82 -12.33 -12.84
C LEU A 90 13.01 -13.83 -12.55
N THR A 91 12.23 -14.40 -11.65
CA THR A 91 12.25 -15.84 -11.33
C THR A 91 11.25 -16.67 -12.09
N GLY A 92 10.53 -16.08 -13.06
CA GLY A 92 9.52 -16.80 -13.84
C GLY A 92 8.29 -17.24 -13.04
N THR A 93 8.12 -16.77 -11.79
CA THR A 93 7.00 -17.14 -10.91
C THR A 93 5.66 -16.67 -11.47
N LEU A 94 5.64 -15.57 -12.25
CA LEU A 94 4.46 -15.13 -12.99
C LEU A 94 4.15 -16.05 -14.20
N ALA A 95 5.15 -16.69 -14.81
CA ALA A 95 4.95 -17.55 -15.97
C ALA A 95 4.49 -18.97 -15.59
N SER A 96 4.82 -19.44 -14.37
CA SER A 96 4.42 -20.75 -13.84
C SER A 96 2.95 -20.85 -13.39
N LEU A 97 2.13 -19.84 -13.70
CA LEU A 97 0.72 -19.71 -13.32
C LEU A 97 -0.18 -20.85 -13.82
N THR A 98 0.26 -21.61 -14.83
CA THR A 98 -0.59 -22.57 -15.56
C THR A 98 -0.64 -23.97 -14.95
N ALA A 99 0.16 -24.30 -13.93
CA ALA A 99 0.43 -25.71 -13.59
C ALA A 99 0.14 -26.16 -12.14
N SER A 100 -0.38 -25.34 -11.22
CA SER A 100 -0.50 -25.76 -9.80
C SER A 100 -1.75 -25.26 -9.07
N SER A 101 -2.10 -25.96 -7.97
CA SER A 101 -3.16 -25.65 -7.00
C SER A 101 -2.97 -24.33 -6.22
N SER A 102 -1.95 -23.55 -6.57
CA SER A 102 -1.48 -22.37 -5.83
C SER A 102 -1.93 -21.03 -6.45
N VAL A 103 -2.73 -21.05 -7.52
CA VAL A 103 -3.14 -19.84 -8.27
C VAL A 103 -3.78 -18.78 -7.36
N VAL A 104 -4.64 -19.19 -6.42
CA VAL A 104 -5.35 -18.26 -5.51
C VAL A 104 -4.37 -17.47 -4.64
N SER A 105 -3.36 -18.13 -4.08
CA SER A 105 -2.36 -17.46 -3.23
C SER A 105 -1.57 -16.42 -4.01
N LEU A 106 -1.12 -16.78 -5.22
CA LEU A 106 -0.37 -15.88 -6.08
C LEU A 106 -1.23 -14.69 -6.57
N VAL A 107 -2.49 -14.93 -6.92
CA VAL A 107 -3.44 -13.84 -7.25
C VAL A 107 -3.60 -12.88 -6.07
N LEU A 108 -3.72 -13.38 -4.84
CA LEU A 108 -3.79 -12.52 -3.65
C LEU A 108 -2.51 -11.72 -3.44
N ILE A 109 -1.33 -12.33 -3.58
CA ILE A 109 -0.03 -11.65 -3.48
C ILE A 109 0.08 -10.50 -4.48
N LEU A 110 -0.43 -10.67 -5.70
CA LEU A 110 -0.46 -9.62 -6.72
C LEU A 110 -1.56 -8.57 -6.46
N LEU A 111 -2.74 -8.98 -5.96
CA LEU A 111 -3.89 -8.08 -5.80
C LEU A 111 -3.75 -7.16 -4.58
N LEU A 112 -3.27 -7.66 -3.45
CA LEU A 112 -3.17 -6.92 -2.18
C LEU A 112 -2.42 -5.57 -2.27
N PRO A 113 -1.24 -5.46 -2.92
CA PRO A 113 -0.52 -4.19 -2.98
C PRO A 113 -1.21 -3.19 -3.92
N VAL A 114 -1.94 -3.67 -4.95
CA VAL A 114 -2.78 -2.83 -5.81
C VAL A 114 -3.98 -2.28 -5.02
N LEU A 115 -4.64 -3.12 -4.23
CA LEU A 115 -5.73 -2.69 -3.34
C LEU A 115 -5.24 -1.67 -2.31
N ALA A 116 -4.05 -1.85 -1.76
CA ALA A 116 -3.44 -0.88 -0.85
C ALA A 116 -3.26 0.49 -1.52
N TYR A 117 -2.74 0.52 -2.75
CA TYR A 117 -2.57 1.76 -3.51
C TYR A 117 -3.90 2.48 -3.77
N VAL A 118 -4.94 1.72 -4.17
CA VAL A 118 -6.29 2.26 -4.37
C VAL A 118 -6.85 2.83 -3.06
N CYS A 119 -6.67 2.14 -1.94
CA CYS A 119 -7.06 2.64 -0.62
C CYS A 119 -6.37 3.98 -0.29
N PHE A 120 -5.05 4.06 -0.48
CA PHE A 120 -4.31 5.32 -0.26
C PHE A 120 -4.74 6.45 -1.20
N PHE A 121 -5.14 6.12 -2.44
CA PHE A 121 -5.73 7.08 -3.37
C PHE A 121 -7.08 7.61 -2.89
N LEU A 122 -7.95 6.74 -2.39
CA LEU A 122 -9.24 7.14 -1.81
C LEU A 122 -9.04 7.99 -0.54
N ALA A 123 -8.06 7.63 0.30
CA ALA A 123 -7.67 8.44 1.46
C ALA A 123 -7.25 9.86 1.04
N ARG A 124 -6.39 9.98 0.02
CA ARG A 124 -5.95 11.28 -0.51
C ARG A 124 -7.14 12.12 -0.99
N ARG A 125 -8.01 11.52 -1.81
CA ARG A 125 -9.21 12.19 -2.33
C ARG A 125 -10.12 12.68 -1.20
N GLY A 126 -10.26 11.89 -0.13
CA GLY A 126 -10.99 12.31 1.06
C GLY A 126 -10.37 13.57 1.67
N VAL A 127 -9.04 13.59 1.89
CA VAL A 127 -8.35 14.74 2.50
C VAL A 127 -8.48 15.99 1.62
N GLU A 128 -8.41 15.84 0.29
CA GLU A 128 -8.56 16.95 -0.65
C GLU A 128 -9.96 17.57 -0.60
N LYS A 129 -11.02 16.75 -0.55
CA LYS A 129 -12.40 17.23 -0.36
C LYS A 129 -12.55 18.00 0.94
N ASP A 130 -11.96 17.49 2.01
CA ASP A 130 -11.97 18.10 3.33
C ASP A 130 -11.26 19.47 3.37
N ILE A 131 -10.20 19.65 2.59
CA ILE A 131 -9.52 20.95 2.45
C ILE A 131 -10.36 21.90 1.62
N ALA A 132 -10.97 21.42 0.53
CA ALA A 132 -11.81 22.24 -0.35
C ALA A 132 -13.03 22.79 0.39
N LEU A 133 -13.68 21.98 1.23
CA LEU A 133 -14.85 22.37 2.01
C LEU A 133 -14.54 23.51 2.99
N VAL A 134 -13.40 23.42 3.70
CA VAL A 134 -12.97 24.49 4.62
C VAL A 134 -12.69 25.78 3.85
N ARG A 135 -11.97 25.68 2.72
CA ARG A 135 -11.67 26.84 1.87
C ARG A 135 -12.89 27.47 1.22
N SER A 136 -13.94 26.71 0.91
CA SER A 136 -15.16 27.29 0.35
C SER A 136 -15.96 28.03 1.42
N MET A 137 -15.97 27.54 2.66
CA MET A 137 -16.63 28.23 3.79
C MET A 137 -15.94 29.55 4.14
N ASP A 138 -14.61 29.60 4.09
CA ASP A 138 -13.85 30.84 4.36
C ASP A 138 -14.08 31.93 3.31
N ARG A 139 -14.50 31.59 2.09
CA ARG A 139 -14.81 32.58 1.03
C ARG A 139 -16.19 33.23 1.17
N LEU A 140 -17.08 32.63 1.96
CA LEU A 140 -18.45 33.11 2.19
C LEU A 140 -18.57 33.98 3.45
N ARG A 141 -17.48 34.08 4.22
CA ARG A 141 -17.34 34.99 5.36
C ARG A 141 -16.64 36.27 4.91
#